data_AF-A0A9E3N6U4-F1
#
_entry.id   AF-A0A9E3N6U4-F1
#
_cell.length_a   1.000
_cell.length_b   1.000
_cell.length_c   1.000
_cell.angle_alpha   90.00
_cell.angle_beta   90.00
_cell.angle_gamma   90.00
#
_symmetry.space_group_name_H-M   'P 1'
#
loop_
_entity.id
_entity.type
_entity.pdbx_description
1 polymer ?
#
loop_
_entity_poly.entity_id
_entity_poly.type
_entity_poly.pdbx_seq_one_letter_code
_entity_poly.pdbx_strand_id
1 'polypeptide(L)'
;KEVIAVDQDRLGAQGHRVAKDGDKEVWVKPLTGGGRAVLLFNRGATPVSITVDNDDLGYASSMRAKVRDLWAHKEAGNWKGSYSATVEPHGVVMLRLNP
;
A
#
# COMPACT_ATOMS: atom_id res chain seq x y z
N LYS A 1 5.10 11.87 -10.52
CA LYS A 1 5.91 12.52 -9.46
C LYS A 1 5.75 11.85 -8.09
N GLU A 2 4.55 11.39 -7.71
CA GLU A 2 4.31 10.85 -6.36
C GLU A 2 5.02 9.51 -6.09
N VAL A 3 5.05 8.60 -7.06
CA VAL A 3 5.80 7.34 -6.96
C VAL A 3 7.31 7.58 -6.78
N ILE A 4 7.87 8.57 -7.49
CA ILE A 4 9.27 8.96 -7.33
C ILE A 4 9.54 9.48 -5.90
N ALA A 5 8.58 10.21 -5.31
CA ALA A 5 8.75 10.68 -3.93
C ALA A 5 8.77 9.54 -2.90
N VAL A 6 8.17 8.38 -3.21
CA VAL A 6 8.31 7.17 -2.38
C VAL A 6 9.70 6.57 -2.51
N ASP A 7 10.23 6.50 -3.73
CA ASP A 7 11.60 6.05 -3.97
C ASP A 7 12.60 6.96 -3.22
N GLN A 8 12.46 8.27 -3.39
CA GLN A 8 13.31 9.33 -2.84
C GLN A 8 12.96 9.73 -1.38
N ASP A 9 12.21 8.90 -0.65
CA ASP A 9 11.87 9.20 0.74
C ASP A 9 13.13 9.28 1.64
N ARG A 10 13.19 10.30 2.49
CA ARG A 10 14.38 10.61 3.32
C ARG A 10 14.71 9.55 4.36
N LEU A 11 13.77 8.67 4.71
CA LEU A 11 14.03 7.59 5.65
C LEU A 11 15.02 6.58 5.06
N GLY A 12 15.15 6.52 3.73
CA GLY A 12 16.06 5.59 3.05
C GLY A 12 15.74 4.12 3.27
N ALA A 13 14.57 3.81 3.85
CA ALA A 13 14.17 2.45 4.16
C ALA A 13 13.70 1.71 2.91
N GLN A 14 14.08 0.44 2.80
CA GLN A 14 13.64 -0.44 1.74
C GLN A 14 12.21 -0.95 2.01
N GLY A 15 11.43 -1.11 0.95
CA GLY A 15 10.15 -1.83 1.02
C GLY A 15 10.36 -3.34 1.13
N HIS A 16 9.50 -4.01 1.87
CA HIS A 16 9.51 -5.46 2.02
C HIS A 16 8.11 -6.04 1.83
N ARG A 17 8.06 -7.32 1.45
CA ARG A 17 6.79 -8.04 1.31
C ARG A 17 6.30 -8.44 2.70
N VAL A 18 5.07 -8.05 3.04
CA VAL A 18 4.44 -8.34 4.33
C VAL A 18 3.44 -9.51 4.23
N ALA A 19 2.80 -9.68 3.07
CA ALA A 19 1.90 -10.80 2.82
C ALA A 19 2.09 -11.39 1.42
N LYS A 20 1.88 -12.70 1.31
CA LYS A 20 1.81 -13.44 0.04
C LYS A 20 0.78 -14.56 0.15
N ASP A 21 -0.18 -14.58 -0.76
CA ASP A 21 -1.17 -15.65 -0.91
C ASP A 21 -1.31 -16.02 -2.39
N GLY A 22 -0.65 -17.11 -2.79
CA GLY A 22 -0.49 -17.50 -4.19
C GLY A 22 0.17 -16.38 -5.00
N ASP A 23 -0.59 -15.81 -5.93
CA ASP A 23 -0.17 -14.71 -6.81
C ASP A 23 -0.50 -13.32 -6.26
N LYS A 24 -1.14 -13.21 -5.09
CA LYS A 24 -1.42 -11.94 -4.42
C LYS A 24 -0.25 -11.59 -3.51
N GLU A 25 0.31 -10.39 -3.67
CA GLU A 25 1.35 -9.88 -2.78
C GLU A 25 1.00 -8.51 -2.21
N VAL A 26 1.36 -8.28 -0.95
CA VAL A 26 1.33 -6.97 -0.30
C VAL A 26 2.75 -6.58 0.07
N TRP A 27 3.18 -5.42 -0.39
CA TRP A 27 4.48 -4.85 -0.06
C TRP A 27 4.32 -3.53 0.65
N VAL A 28 5.19 -3.27 1.62
CA VAL A 28 5.15 -2.09 2.46
C VAL A 28 6.53 -1.46 2.54
N LYS A 29 6.59 -0.14 2.33
CA LYS A 29 7.76 0.69 2.60
C LYS A 29 7.43 1.72 3.68
N PRO A 30 8.13 1.73 4.82
CA PRO A 30 8.01 2.82 5.78
C PRO A 30 8.54 4.11 5.18
N LEU A 31 7.85 5.21 5.46
CA LEU A 31 8.18 6.55 4.99
C LEU A 31 8.51 7.46 6.16
N THR A 32 9.19 8.56 5.84
CA THR A 32 9.47 9.65 6.79
C THR A 32 8.16 10.16 7.40
N GLY A 33 8.18 10.44 8.72
CA GLY A 33 7.00 10.94 9.43
C GLY A 33 5.99 9.86 9.83
N GLY A 34 6.38 8.58 9.74
CA GLY A 34 5.54 7.46 10.20
C GLY A 34 4.58 6.92 9.15
N GLY A 35 4.53 7.50 7.94
CA GLY A 35 3.70 7.02 6.85
C GLY A 35 4.13 5.65 6.30
N ARG A 36 3.31 5.11 5.41
CA ARG A 36 3.57 3.86 4.68
C ARG A 36 3.22 4.03 3.21
N ALA A 37 4.10 3.57 2.33
CA ALA A 37 3.73 3.24 0.96
C ALA A 37 3.36 1.75 0.91
N VAL A 38 2.23 1.43 0.28
CA VAL A 38 1.71 0.08 0.14
C VAL A 38 1.56 -0.24 -1.33
N LEU A 39 2.01 -1.42 -1.74
CA LEU A 39 1.81 -1.95 -3.09
C LEU A 39 0.99 -3.23 -2.99
N LEU A 40 -0.17 -3.24 -3.63
CA LEU A 40 -0.98 -4.43 -3.85
C LEU A 40 -0.63 -4.95 -5.24
N PHE A 41 -0.02 -6.12 -5.31
CA PHE A 41 0.50 -6.67 -6.56
C PHE A 41 -0.21 -7.99 -6.90
N ASN A 42 -0.89 -7.99 -8.04
CA ASN A 42 -1.45 -9.20 -8.63
C ASN A 42 -0.45 -9.78 -9.64
N ARG A 43 0.14 -10.93 -9.32
CA ARG A 43 1.05 -11.66 -10.20
C ARG A 43 0.34 -12.68 -11.10
N GLY A 44 -0.98 -12.80 -10.95
CA GLY A 44 -1.80 -13.80 -11.63
C GLY A 44 -2.40 -13.27 -12.93
N ALA A 45 -3.11 -14.15 -13.61
CA ALA A 45 -3.70 -13.90 -14.93
C ALA A 45 -5.15 -13.38 -14.91
N THR A 46 -5.79 -13.28 -13.73
CA THR A 46 -7.17 -12.79 -13.59
C THR A 46 -7.25 -11.65 -12.57
N PRO A 47 -8.21 -10.72 -12.70
CA PRO A 47 -8.43 -9.68 -11.69
C PRO A 47 -8.66 -10.30 -10.31
N VAL A 48 -8.08 -9.71 -9.27
CA VAL A 48 -8.20 -10.22 -7.90
C VAL A 48 -8.31 -9.08 -6.89
N SER A 49 -9.14 -9.26 -5.87
CA SER A 49 -9.18 -8.36 -4.73
C SER A 49 -8.05 -8.68 -3.76
N ILE A 50 -7.22 -7.68 -3.48
CA ILE A 50 -6.12 -7.77 -2.49
C ILE A 50 -6.44 -6.82 -1.35
N THR A 51 -6.27 -7.30 -0.12
CA THR A 51 -6.50 -6.54 1.11
C THR A 51 -5.19 -6.35 1.85
N VAL A 52 -5.01 -5.17 2.42
CA VAL A 52 -3.98 -4.86 3.42
C VAL A 52 -4.67 -4.43 4.70
N ASP A 53 -4.17 -4.83 5.86
CA ASP A 53 -4.71 -4.46 7.17
C ASP A 53 -3.67 -3.83 8.11
N ASN A 54 -4.04 -3.57 9.37
CA ASN A 54 -3.16 -2.94 10.34
C ASN A 54 -1.96 -3.82 10.71
N ASP A 55 -2.14 -5.14 10.75
CA ASP A 55 -1.12 -6.08 11.17
C ASP A 55 -0.01 -6.13 10.11
N ASP A 56 -0.39 -6.12 8.83
CA ASP A 56 0.52 -5.97 7.70
C ASP A 56 1.36 -4.68 7.76
N LEU A 57 0.79 -3.60 8.31
CA LEU A 57 1.43 -2.27 8.34
C LEU A 57 2.25 -2.01 9.61
N GLY A 58 2.09 -2.85 10.63
CA GLY A 58 2.63 -2.63 11.97
C GLY A 58 2.01 -1.41 12.66
N TYR A 59 0.75 -1.09 12.37
CA TYR A 59 0.03 0.01 13.01
C TYR A 59 -0.87 -0.48 14.14
N ALA A 60 -1.08 0.36 15.16
CA ALA A 60 -2.09 0.09 16.17
C ALA A 60 -3.51 0.14 15.55
N SER A 61 -4.45 -0.64 16.09
CA SER A 61 -5.83 -0.70 15.61
C SER A 61 -6.57 0.66 15.65
N SER A 62 -6.15 1.56 16.52
CA SER A 62 -6.68 2.91 16.67
C SER A 62 -6.13 3.93 15.65
N MET A 63 -5.16 3.54 14.81
CA MET A 63 -4.52 4.43 13.85
C MET A 63 -5.56 5.05 12.89
N ARG A 64 -5.38 6.33 12.59
CA ARG A 64 -6.13 7.07 11.56
C ARG A 64 -5.14 7.64 10.56
N ALA A 65 -5.37 7.40 9.27
CA ALA A 65 -4.58 7.96 8.19
C ALA A 65 -5.48 8.34 7.02
N LYS A 66 -5.00 9.25 6.18
CA LYS A 66 -5.54 9.46 4.84
C LYS A 66 -4.89 8.47 3.88
N VAL A 67 -5.69 7.91 2.98
CA VAL A 67 -5.22 6.99 1.93
C VAL A 67 -5.24 7.75 0.62
N ARG A 68 -4.11 7.75 -0.09
CA ARG A 68 -3.98 8.33 -1.42
C ARG A 68 -3.53 7.28 -2.41
N ASP A 69 -4.24 7.14 -3.52
CA ASP A 69 -3.83 6.31 -4.65
C ASP A 69 -2.86 7.12 -5.52
N LEU A 70 -1.63 6.63 -5.62
CA LEU A 70 -0.52 7.33 -6.27
C LEU A 70 -0.56 7.24 -7.79
N TRP A 71 -1.20 6.19 -8.33
CA TRP A 71 -1.34 6.01 -9.78
C TRP A 71 -2.56 6.75 -10.30
N ALA A 72 -3.68 6.71 -9.57
CA ALA A 72 -4.89 7.43 -9.91
C ALA A 72 -4.85 8.92 -9.49
N HIS A 73 -3.80 9.35 -8.77
CA HIS A 73 -3.62 10.72 -8.28
C HIS A 73 -4.81 11.25 -7.45
N LYS A 74 -5.52 10.34 -6.76
CA LYS A 74 -6.77 10.64 -6.06
C LYS A 74 -6.71 10.26 -4.59
N GLU A 75 -7.46 10.99 -3.78
CA GLU A 75 -7.75 10.55 -2.43
C GLU A 75 -8.62 9.29 -2.49
N ALA A 76 -8.20 8.26 -1.77
CA ALA A 76 -8.88 6.96 -1.69
C ALA A 76 -9.65 6.80 -0.36
N GLY A 77 -9.88 7.92 0.34
CA GLY A 77 -10.61 7.99 1.60
C GLY A 77 -9.73 7.89 2.84
N ASN A 78 -10.33 7.49 3.94
CA ASN A 78 -9.65 7.38 5.24
C ASN A 78 -9.38 5.91 5.56
N TRP A 79 -8.25 5.66 6.20
CA TRP A 79 -7.90 4.34 6.72
C TRP A 79 -8.84 3.94 7.86
N LYS A 80 -9.44 2.76 7.75
CA LYS A 80 -10.39 2.20 8.72
C LYS A 80 -9.96 0.83 9.24
N GLY A 81 -8.65 0.59 9.30
CA GLY A 81 -8.06 -0.65 9.76
C GLY A 81 -7.71 -1.65 8.66
N SER A 82 -8.36 -1.55 7.50
CA SER A 82 -7.97 -2.25 6.29
C SER A 82 -8.34 -1.46 5.04
N TYR A 83 -7.77 -1.87 3.91
CA TYR A 83 -8.11 -1.36 2.59
C TYR A 83 -8.04 -2.49 1.57
N SER A 84 -9.07 -2.60 0.73
CA SER A 84 -9.15 -3.59 -0.34
C SER A 84 -9.28 -2.90 -1.69
N ALA A 85 -8.58 -3.43 -2.69
CA ALA A 85 -8.76 -3.02 -4.09
C ALA A 85 -8.70 -4.22 -5.02
N THR A 86 -9.50 -4.17 -6.07
CA THR A 86 -9.38 -5.07 -7.22
C THR A 86 -8.18 -4.64 -8.05
N VAL A 87 -7.25 -5.56 -8.27
CA VAL A 87 -6.04 -5.36 -9.05
C VAL A 87 -6.11 -6.24 -10.29
N GLU A 88 -5.99 -5.61 -11.46
CA GLU A 88 -5.98 -6.28 -12.76
C GLU A 88 -4.79 -7.25 -12.91
N PRO A 89 -4.84 -8.23 -13.83
CA PRO A 89 -3.77 -9.18 -14.07
C PRO A 89 -2.41 -8.51 -14.28
N HIS A 90 -1.37 -9.02 -13.61
CA HIS A 90 -0.01 -8.44 -13.61
C HIS A 90 0.06 -6.95 -13.21
N GLY A 91 -1.02 -6.41 -12.64
CA GLY A 91 -1.16 -5.02 -12.29
C GLY A 91 -0.78 -4.72 -10.84
N VAL A 92 -0.67 -3.43 -10.54
CA VAL A 92 -0.42 -2.94 -9.18
C VAL A 92 -1.35 -1.79 -8.83
N VAL A 93 -1.74 -1.74 -7.56
CA VAL A 93 -2.28 -0.54 -6.92
C VAL A 93 -1.25 -0.05 -5.91
N MET A 94 -0.90 1.23 -5.97
CA MET A 94 0.06 1.83 -5.05
C MET A 94 -0.61 2.91 -4.21
N LEU A 95 -0.59 2.73 -2.90
CA LEU A 95 -1.21 3.61 -1.94
C LEU A 95 -0.15 4.29 -1.09
N ARG A 96 -0.42 5.52 -0.67
CA ARG A 96 0.28 6.20 0.41
C ARG A 96 -0.67 6.43 1.57
N LEU A 97 -0.29 5.95 2.73
CA LEU A 97 -0.96 6.21 3.99
C LEU A 97 -0.20 7.31 4.72
N ASN A 98 -0.91 8.37 5.07
CA ASN A 98 -0.39 9.48 5.86
C ASN A 98 -1.20 9.59 7.15
N PRO A 99 -0.63 9.19 8.30
CA PRO A 99 -1.20 9.43 9.63
C PRO A 99 -1.54 10.91 9.87
#